data_AF-A0A6J4VKD2-F1
#
_entry.id   AF-A0A6J4VKD2-F1
#
_cell.length_a   1.000
_cell.length_b   1.000
_cell.length_c   1.000
_cell.angle_alpha   90.00
_cell.angle_beta   90.00
_cell.angle_gamma   90.00
#
_symmetry.space_group_name_H-M   'P 1'
#
loop_
_entity.id
_entity.type
_entity.pdbx_description
1 polymer ?
#
loop_
_entity_poly.entity_id
_entity_poly.type
_entity_poly.pdbx_seq_one_letter_code
_entity_poly.pdbx_strand_id
1 'polypeptide(L)'
;MKYCIVNGDDFGASRGINRGIVEAYCHGVLTSTSLMVNMPASEEAAILSRGLPELSVGLHVNFTTEDGEPVIDLTAPDKCRTELHRQLERFQDLMGCLPTHLDSHHNIHRSPQLLPHFLDLAQQYRLPLREHSPVHYFPSFYGQWDGETHLEQISVESLVQMLEAEFREGLTELSCHPGYVEPDFLSTYAIEREAELQTLCSSIVKTKLVELQIQLIGFRELDDCLANLPG
;
A
#
# COMPACT_ATOMS: atom_id res chain seq x y z
N MET A 1 19.68 -12.51 0.45
CA MET A 1 19.19 -11.50 -0.53
C MET A 1 18.20 -10.57 0.15
N LYS A 2 18.19 -9.28 -0.19
CA LYS A 2 17.23 -8.30 0.37
C LYS A 2 16.25 -7.86 -0.71
N TYR A 3 14.96 -8.11 -0.49
CA TYR A 3 13.89 -7.68 -1.38
C TYR A 3 13.01 -6.65 -0.66
N CYS A 4 12.61 -5.61 -1.39
CA CYS A 4 11.72 -4.58 -0.89
C CYS A 4 10.56 -4.36 -1.85
N ILE A 5 9.35 -4.42 -1.32
CA ILE A 5 8.13 -3.93 -1.96
C ILE A 5 7.87 -2.55 -1.37
N VAL A 6 7.80 -1.52 -2.20
CA VAL A 6 7.37 -0.19 -1.75
C VAL A 6 5.92 -0.04 -2.19
N ASN A 7 5.01 -0.10 -1.22
CA ASN A 7 3.57 -0.07 -1.44
C ASN A 7 2.99 1.32 -1.13
N GLY A 8 2.42 1.98 -2.15
CA GLY A 8 1.61 3.17 -1.95
C GLY A 8 0.18 2.81 -1.59
N ASP A 9 -0.26 3.17 -0.39
CA ASP A 9 -1.63 2.98 0.08
C ASP A 9 -2.54 4.10 -0.48
N ASP A 10 -3.86 3.92 -0.36
CA ASP A 10 -4.91 4.86 -0.77
C ASP A 10 -5.08 5.14 -2.27
N PHE A 11 -4.58 4.28 -3.16
CA PHE A 11 -4.83 4.46 -4.60
C PHE A 11 -6.34 4.45 -4.89
N GLY A 12 -6.83 5.38 -5.69
CA GLY A 12 -8.25 5.59 -5.95
C GLY A 12 -8.97 6.48 -4.94
N ALA A 13 -8.33 6.93 -3.86
CA ALA A 13 -8.92 7.86 -2.90
C ALA A 13 -9.27 9.22 -3.53
N SER A 14 -8.30 9.83 -4.22
CA SER A 14 -8.45 11.11 -4.94
C SER A 14 -7.58 11.15 -6.20
N ARG A 15 -7.80 12.14 -7.07
CA ARG A 15 -6.99 12.28 -8.29
C ARG A 15 -5.56 12.71 -7.96
N GLY A 16 -5.41 13.53 -6.93
CA GLY A 16 -4.11 13.97 -6.40
C GLY A 16 -3.29 12.80 -5.87
N ILE A 17 -3.93 11.89 -5.12
CA ILE A 17 -3.28 10.65 -4.63
C ILE A 17 -2.93 9.74 -5.82
N ASN A 18 -3.86 9.54 -6.76
CA ASN A 18 -3.58 8.76 -7.98
C ASN A 18 -2.35 9.28 -8.73
N ARG A 19 -2.26 10.60 -8.92
CA ARG A 19 -1.14 11.24 -9.61
C ARG A 19 0.17 11.04 -8.84
N GLY A 20 0.15 11.20 -7.52
CA GLY A 20 1.33 11.01 -6.69
C GLY A 20 1.85 9.58 -6.72
N ILE A 21 0.97 8.57 -6.62
CA ILE A 21 1.37 7.16 -6.74
C ILE A 21 1.98 6.87 -8.12
N VAL A 22 1.35 7.32 -9.20
CA VAL A 22 1.89 7.14 -10.56
C VAL A 22 3.25 7.82 -10.72
N GLU A 23 3.43 9.01 -10.14
CA GLU A 23 4.71 9.71 -10.14
C GLU A 23 5.78 8.96 -9.33
N ALA A 24 5.46 8.50 -8.13
CA ALA A 24 6.36 7.71 -7.29
C ALA A 24 6.75 6.38 -7.95
N TYR A 25 5.88 5.79 -8.76
CA TYR A 25 6.19 4.61 -9.58
C TYR A 25 7.11 4.96 -10.76
N CYS A 26 6.70 5.92 -11.59
CA CYS A 26 7.42 6.26 -12.82
C CYS A 26 8.78 6.93 -12.57
N HIS A 27 8.87 7.72 -11.50
CA HIS A 27 10.02 8.57 -11.20
C HIS A 27 10.63 8.31 -9.83
N GLY A 28 10.11 7.37 -9.05
CA GLY A 28 10.59 7.07 -7.70
C GLY A 28 10.99 5.61 -7.52
N VAL A 29 10.70 5.09 -6.32
CA VAL A 29 11.05 3.74 -5.88
C VAL A 29 9.82 2.86 -5.62
N LEU A 30 8.62 3.38 -5.87
CA LEU A 30 7.38 2.64 -5.67
C LEU A 30 7.28 1.48 -6.67
N THR A 31 6.87 0.30 -6.20
CA THR A 31 6.72 -0.91 -7.04
C THR A 31 5.34 -1.54 -6.93
N SER A 32 4.59 -1.17 -5.89
CA SER A 32 3.26 -1.69 -5.60
C SER A 32 2.35 -0.58 -5.11
N THR A 33 1.06 -0.77 -5.27
CA THR A 33 0.04 0.09 -4.67
C THR A 33 -1.21 -0.73 -4.35
N SER A 34 -2.06 -0.24 -3.45
CA SER A 34 -3.32 -0.89 -3.10
C SER A 34 -4.51 0.04 -3.38
N LEU A 35 -5.50 -0.47 -4.12
CA LEU A 35 -6.64 0.27 -4.67
C LEU A 35 -7.86 0.22 -3.75
N MET A 36 -8.35 1.40 -3.35
CA MET A 36 -9.63 1.61 -2.67
C MET A 36 -10.76 1.69 -3.70
N VAL A 37 -11.39 0.55 -3.97
CA VAL A 37 -12.41 0.42 -5.04
C VAL A 37 -13.74 1.13 -4.77
N ASN A 38 -13.97 1.56 -3.52
CA ASN A 38 -15.16 2.28 -3.09
C ASN A 38 -14.95 3.80 -3.00
N MET A 39 -13.79 4.31 -3.44
CA MET A 39 -13.46 5.73 -3.38
C MET A 39 -13.66 6.45 -4.72
N PRO A 40 -13.86 7.79 -4.73
CA PRO A 40 -14.29 8.55 -5.90
C PRO A 40 -13.38 8.46 -7.12
N ALA A 41 -12.07 8.27 -6.92
CA ALA A 41 -11.08 8.23 -8.00
C ALA A 41 -10.66 6.79 -8.39
N SER A 42 -11.36 5.77 -7.91
CA SER A 42 -11.06 4.35 -8.19
C SER A 42 -11.12 3.98 -9.68
N GLU A 43 -12.06 4.54 -10.43
CA GLU A 43 -12.16 4.31 -11.88
C GLU A 43 -10.97 4.93 -12.65
N GLU A 44 -10.54 6.12 -12.25
CA GLU A 44 -9.36 6.77 -12.81
C GLU A 44 -8.09 5.98 -12.47
N ALA A 45 -7.96 5.54 -11.21
CA ALA A 45 -6.87 4.68 -10.76
C ALA A 45 -6.75 3.42 -11.64
N ALA A 46 -7.87 2.74 -11.89
CA ALA A 46 -7.90 1.56 -12.76
C ALA A 46 -7.53 1.89 -14.22
N ILE A 47 -7.94 3.05 -14.74
CA ILE A 47 -7.51 3.52 -16.07
C ILE A 47 -5.98 3.73 -16.11
N LEU A 48 -5.42 4.39 -15.10
CA LEU A 48 -3.98 4.68 -15.02
C LEU A 48 -3.16 3.40 -14.94
N SER A 49 -3.57 2.43 -14.11
CA SER A 49 -2.86 1.14 -13.98
C SER A 49 -2.77 0.34 -15.27
N ARG A 50 -3.72 0.48 -16.20
CA ARG A 50 -3.62 -0.19 -17.51
C ARG A 50 -2.42 0.28 -18.35
N GLY A 51 -1.93 1.49 -18.10
CA GLY A 51 -0.70 2.00 -18.72
C GLY A 51 0.59 1.54 -18.04
N LEU A 52 0.50 0.85 -16.89
CA LEU A 52 1.62 0.49 -16.02
C LEU A 52 1.59 -1.03 -15.75
N PRO A 53 1.84 -1.89 -16.76
CA PRO A 53 1.60 -3.33 -16.65
C PRO A 53 2.49 -4.04 -15.61
N GLU A 54 3.64 -3.46 -15.27
CA GLU A 54 4.57 -3.99 -14.26
C GLU A 54 4.21 -3.53 -12.83
N LEU A 55 3.32 -2.55 -12.66
CA LEU A 55 2.88 -2.12 -11.34
C LEU A 55 2.05 -3.23 -10.68
N SER A 56 2.45 -3.62 -9.48
CA SER A 56 1.61 -4.45 -8.61
C SER A 56 0.45 -3.64 -8.07
N VAL A 57 -0.78 -4.15 -8.21
CA VAL A 57 -1.99 -3.49 -7.71
C VAL A 57 -2.78 -4.46 -6.83
N GLY A 58 -2.83 -4.18 -5.54
CA GLY A 58 -3.61 -4.91 -4.53
C GLY A 58 -4.97 -4.28 -4.28
N LEU A 59 -5.79 -4.95 -3.47
CA LEU A 59 -7.06 -4.40 -2.99
C LEU A 59 -6.85 -3.80 -1.60
N HIS A 60 -7.07 -2.48 -1.49
CA HIS A 60 -7.08 -1.74 -0.23
C HIS A 60 -8.49 -1.69 0.33
N VAL A 61 -8.83 -2.68 1.16
CA VAL A 61 -10.19 -2.78 1.70
C VAL A 61 -10.46 -1.60 2.62
N ASN A 62 -11.53 -0.85 2.36
CA ASN A 62 -11.90 0.30 3.17
C ASN A 62 -13.30 0.14 3.77
N PHE A 63 -13.38 0.06 5.11
CA PHE A 63 -14.64 0.05 5.87
C PHE A 63 -14.81 1.29 6.76
N THR A 64 -13.98 2.32 6.59
CA THR A 64 -14.07 3.55 7.39
C THR A 64 -14.12 4.80 6.51
N THR A 65 -14.57 5.91 7.09
CA THR A 65 -14.28 7.24 6.56
C THR A 65 -12.83 7.63 6.85
N GLU A 66 -12.38 8.75 6.28
CA GLU A 66 -11.07 9.34 6.58
C GLU A 66 -10.89 9.65 8.08
N ASP A 67 -11.97 10.03 8.77
CA ASP A 67 -11.95 10.28 10.21
C ASP A 67 -11.99 8.98 11.05
N GLY A 68 -11.97 7.81 10.41
CA GLY A 68 -11.97 6.50 11.07
C GLY A 68 -13.36 5.96 11.46
N GLU A 69 -14.44 6.65 11.09
CA GLU A 69 -15.79 6.21 11.42
C GLU A 69 -16.22 5.04 10.52
N PRO A 70 -16.77 3.95 11.06
CA PRO A 70 -17.23 2.82 10.24
C PRO A 70 -18.30 3.20 9.22
N VAL A 71 -18.11 2.84 7.95
CA VAL A 71 -19.13 2.98 6.89
C VAL A 71 -20.05 1.76 6.80
N ILE A 72 -19.70 0.68 7.51
CA ILE A 72 -20.52 -0.51 7.71
C ILE A 72 -20.54 -0.89 9.19
N ASP A 73 -21.50 -1.73 9.56
CA ASP A 73 -21.61 -2.27 10.91
C ASP A 73 -20.57 -3.39 11.12
N LEU A 74 -19.42 -3.02 11.70
CA LEU A 74 -18.29 -3.92 11.96
C LEU A 74 -18.58 -5.01 12.99
N THR A 75 -19.70 -4.90 13.72
CA THR A 75 -20.12 -5.89 14.73
C THR A 75 -20.94 -7.02 14.13
N ALA A 76 -21.33 -6.92 12.85
CA ALA A 76 -22.13 -7.90 12.12
C ALA A 76 -21.25 -8.66 11.11
N PRO A 77 -20.76 -9.88 11.43
CA PRO A 77 -19.81 -10.64 10.61
C PRO A 77 -20.28 -10.85 9.16
N ASP A 78 -21.57 -11.13 8.96
CA ASP A 78 -22.14 -11.34 7.63
C ASP A 78 -22.06 -10.09 6.75
N LYS A 79 -22.22 -8.89 7.34
CA LYS A 79 -22.08 -7.63 6.60
C LYS A 79 -20.62 -7.38 6.22
N CYS A 80 -19.69 -7.61 7.15
CA CYS A 80 -18.26 -7.48 6.88
C CYS A 80 -17.80 -8.43 5.76
N ARG A 81 -18.22 -9.70 5.82
CA ARG A 81 -17.91 -10.69 4.79
C ARG A 81 -18.52 -10.30 3.44
N THR A 82 -19.77 -9.86 3.43
CA THR A 82 -20.47 -9.43 2.20
C THR A 82 -19.78 -8.24 1.56
N GLU A 83 -19.47 -7.21 2.35
CA GLU A 83 -18.79 -6.01 1.85
C GLU A 83 -17.38 -6.31 1.35
N LEU A 84 -16.62 -7.15 2.06
CA LEU A 84 -15.30 -7.60 1.63
C LEU A 84 -15.34 -8.26 0.24
N HIS A 85 -16.29 -9.18 0.02
CA HIS A 85 -16.46 -9.83 -1.28
C HIS A 85 -16.93 -8.85 -2.36
N ARG A 86 -17.84 -7.93 -2.02
CA ARG A 86 -18.29 -6.88 -2.94
C ARG A 86 -17.15 -5.99 -3.41
N GLN A 87 -16.22 -5.64 -2.52
CA GLN A 87 -15.03 -4.87 -2.90
C GLN A 87 -14.08 -5.67 -3.78
N LEU A 88 -13.88 -6.97 -3.53
CA LEU A 88 -13.11 -7.83 -4.42
C LEU A 88 -13.75 -7.98 -5.81
N GLU A 89 -15.07 -8.15 -5.88
CA GLU A 89 -15.82 -8.19 -7.15
C GLU A 89 -15.66 -6.86 -7.92
N ARG A 90 -15.83 -5.73 -7.22
CA ARG A 90 -15.62 -4.41 -7.82
C ARG A 90 -14.18 -4.21 -8.30
N PHE A 91 -13.19 -4.73 -7.58
CA PHE A 91 -11.80 -4.72 -8.04
C PHE A 91 -11.67 -5.44 -9.38
N GLN A 92 -12.20 -6.66 -9.48
CA GLN A 92 -12.16 -7.45 -10.71
C GLN A 92 -12.87 -6.75 -11.87
N ASP A 93 -14.01 -6.10 -11.62
CA ASP A 93 -14.73 -5.33 -12.64
C ASP A 93 -13.91 -4.15 -13.17
N LEU A 94 -13.21 -3.44 -12.28
CA LEU A 94 -12.39 -2.28 -12.64
C LEU A 94 -11.09 -2.66 -13.35
N MET A 95 -10.42 -3.70 -12.85
CA MET A 95 -9.06 -4.07 -13.23
C MET A 95 -9.03 -5.17 -14.31
N GLY A 96 -10.11 -5.94 -14.46
CA GLY A 96 -10.18 -7.10 -15.35
C GLY A 96 -9.39 -8.32 -14.86
N CYS A 97 -8.86 -8.29 -13.63
CA CYS A 97 -8.08 -9.35 -13.02
C CYS A 97 -8.21 -9.33 -11.49
N LEU A 98 -7.70 -10.36 -10.82
CA LEU A 98 -7.57 -10.40 -9.36
C LEU A 98 -6.49 -9.42 -8.86
N PRO A 99 -6.61 -8.90 -7.63
CA PRO A 99 -5.55 -8.11 -7.01
C PRO A 99 -4.31 -8.96 -6.80
N THR A 100 -3.14 -8.32 -6.68
CA THR A 100 -1.87 -9.03 -6.43
C THR A 100 -1.65 -9.36 -4.96
N HIS A 101 -2.30 -8.61 -4.07
CA HIS A 101 -2.23 -8.75 -2.62
C HIS A 101 -3.46 -8.10 -1.98
N LEU A 102 -3.61 -8.32 -0.67
CA LEU A 102 -4.63 -7.71 0.16
C LEU A 102 -3.97 -6.91 1.29
N ASP A 103 -4.52 -5.74 1.55
CA ASP A 103 -4.32 -4.95 2.77
C ASP A 103 -5.63 -4.22 3.10
N SER A 104 -5.60 -3.27 4.03
CA SER A 104 -6.80 -2.52 4.35
C SER A 104 -6.50 -1.15 4.91
N HIS A 105 -7.33 -0.17 4.55
CA HIS A 105 -7.29 1.17 5.10
C HIS A 105 -7.44 1.14 6.63
N HIS A 106 -6.69 2.00 7.32
CA HIS A 106 -6.57 2.01 8.78
C HIS A 106 -6.19 0.66 9.42
N ASN A 107 -5.61 -0.28 8.65
CA ASN A 107 -5.24 -1.62 9.10
C ASN A 107 -6.37 -2.38 9.80
N ILE A 108 -7.63 -2.18 9.38
CA ILE A 108 -8.80 -2.86 9.96
C ILE A 108 -8.70 -4.39 9.93
N HIS A 109 -7.89 -4.98 9.03
CA HIS A 109 -7.61 -6.42 9.02
C HIS A 109 -6.96 -6.92 10.32
N ARG A 110 -6.31 -6.05 11.11
CA ARG A 110 -5.75 -6.39 12.44
C ARG A 110 -6.82 -6.62 13.51
N SER A 111 -8.05 -6.16 13.28
CA SER A 111 -9.16 -6.39 14.22
C SER A 111 -9.37 -7.89 14.40
N PRO A 112 -9.39 -8.43 15.64
CA PRO A 112 -9.68 -9.84 15.89
C PRO A 112 -11.03 -10.30 15.33
N GLN A 113 -12.00 -9.39 15.20
CA GLN A 113 -13.31 -9.68 14.63
C GLN A 113 -13.26 -9.79 13.10
N LEU A 114 -12.43 -8.98 12.44
CA LEU A 114 -12.36 -8.92 10.97
C LEU A 114 -11.32 -9.87 10.38
N LEU A 115 -10.20 -10.09 11.08
CA LEU A 115 -9.07 -10.88 10.59
C LEU A 115 -9.47 -12.25 10.00
N PRO A 116 -10.36 -13.05 10.62
CA PRO A 116 -10.75 -14.33 10.04
C PRO A 116 -11.36 -14.20 8.63
N HIS A 117 -12.09 -13.12 8.36
CA HIS A 117 -12.69 -12.88 7.04
C HIS A 117 -11.63 -12.53 5.98
N PHE A 118 -10.62 -11.75 6.37
CA PHE A 118 -9.49 -11.44 5.50
C PHE A 118 -8.64 -12.69 5.20
N LEU A 119 -8.35 -13.51 6.22
CA LEU A 119 -7.61 -14.76 6.05
C LEU A 119 -8.37 -15.77 5.18
N ASP A 120 -9.68 -15.91 5.39
CA ASP A 120 -10.55 -16.76 4.55
C ASP A 120 -10.44 -16.33 3.07
N LEU A 121 -10.55 -15.03 2.80
CA LEU A 121 -10.48 -14.48 1.43
C LEU A 121 -9.08 -14.67 0.83
N ALA A 122 -8.04 -14.32 1.59
CA ALA A 122 -6.65 -14.49 1.20
C ALA A 122 -6.35 -15.95 0.82
N GLN A 123 -6.79 -16.90 1.64
CA GLN A 123 -6.63 -18.32 1.37
C GLN A 123 -7.44 -18.77 0.14
N GLN A 124 -8.69 -18.33 0.01
CA GLN A 124 -9.58 -18.71 -1.09
C GLN A 124 -9.01 -18.28 -2.45
N TYR A 125 -8.45 -17.07 -2.54
CA TYR A 125 -7.92 -16.51 -3.78
C TYR A 125 -6.39 -16.64 -3.91
N ARG A 126 -5.72 -17.25 -2.92
CA ARG A 126 -4.26 -17.39 -2.83
C ARG A 126 -3.53 -16.04 -2.94
N LEU A 127 -4.03 -15.06 -2.19
CA LEU A 127 -3.49 -13.71 -2.16
C LEU A 127 -2.64 -13.54 -0.89
N PRO A 128 -1.44 -12.95 -0.98
CA PRO A 128 -0.73 -12.51 0.21
C PRO A 128 -1.53 -11.40 0.90
N LEU A 129 -1.76 -11.57 2.19
CA LEU A 129 -2.33 -10.55 3.07
C LEU A 129 -1.18 -9.88 3.83
N ARG A 130 -1.15 -8.54 3.86
CA ARG A 130 -0.22 -7.75 4.68
C ARG A 130 -0.16 -8.31 6.11
N GLU A 131 1.05 -8.44 6.66
CA GLU A 131 1.36 -9.06 7.97
C GLU A 131 1.03 -10.57 8.13
N HIS A 132 0.32 -11.17 7.18
CA HIS A 132 -0.09 -12.57 7.20
C HIS A 132 0.44 -13.34 5.98
N SER A 133 1.61 -12.91 5.50
CA SER A 133 2.36 -13.54 4.42
C SER A 133 3.85 -13.61 4.80
N PRO A 134 4.72 -14.25 4.00
CA PRO A 134 6.16 -14.24 4.23
C PRO A 134 6.82 -12.85 4.14
N VAL A 135 6.09 -11.82 3.70
CA VAL A 135 6.60 -10.44 3.58
C VAL A 135 6.51 -9.74 4.94
N HIS A 136 7.64 -9.23 5.44
CA HIS A 136 7.73 -8.46 6.67
C HIS A 136 7.21 -7.03 6.45
N TYR A 137 6.12 -6.69 7.12
CA TYR A 137 5.53 -5.36 7.04
C TYR A 137 6.35 -4.31 7.83
N PHE A 138 6.69 -3.20 7.18
CA PHE A 138 7.46 -2.09 7.74
C PHE A 138 6.67 -0.77 7.62
N PRO A 139 5.90 -0.39 8.66
CA PRO A 139 5.02 0.79 8.64
C PRO A 139 5.69 2.09 9.07
N SER A 140 6.98 2.08 9.42
CA SER A 140 7.60 3.20 10.15
C SER A 140 7.89 4.43 9.29
N PHE A 141 7.76 4.35 7.97
CA PHE A 141 7.79 5.52 7.08
C PHE A 141 6.42 6.18 7.06
N TYR A 142 6.09 6.83 8.18
CA TYR A 142 4.81 7.50 8.41
C TYR A 142 5.04 8.75 9.25
N GLY A 143 4.50 9.88 8.81
CA GLY A 143 4.79 11.22 9.30
C GLY A 143 3.81 11.74 10.33
N GLN A 144 2.98 10.89 10.95
CA GLN A 144 2.06 11.31 12.00
C GLN A 144 2.04 10.36 13.20
N TRP A 145 2.04 10.92 14.40
CA TRP A 145 1.68 10.22 15.64
C TRP A 145 1.22 11.24 16.67
N ASP A 146 0.45 10.80 17.66
CA ASP A 146 -0.10 11.65 18.73
C ASP A 146 -0.85 12.92 18.24
N GLY A 147 -1.35 12.90 17.00
CA GLY A 147 -2.05 14.03 16.38
C GLY A 147 -1.12 15.13 15.85
N GLU A 148 0.18 14.88 15.79
CA GLU A 148 1.19 15.82 15.30
C GLU A 148 1.83 15.35 13.98
N THR A 149 2.22 16.31 13.14
CA THR A 149 2.94 16.09 11.89
C THR A 149 4.45 16.12 12.13
N HIS A 150 5.14 15.12 11.59
CA HIS A 150 6.56 14.88 11.74
C HIS A 150 7.22 14.61 10.39
N LEU A 151 7.41 15.67 9.60
CA LEU A 151 7.99 15.59 8.26
C LEU A 151 9.44 15.07 8.26
N GLU A 152 10.16 15.24 9.37
CA GLU A 152 11.50 14.68 9.56
C GLU A 152 11.52 13.15 9.47
N GLN A 153 10.45 12.49 9.91
CA GLN A 153 10.34 11.03 9.91
C GLN A 153 10.23 10.47 8.49
N ILE A 154 9.62 11.24 7.58
CA ILE A 154 9.40 10.88 6.17
C ILE A 154 10.38 11.57 5.22
N SER A 155 11.48 12.10 5.75
CA SER A 155 12.55 12.74 4.98
C SER A 155 13.43 11.72 4.24
N VAL A 156 14.21 12.22 3.27
CA VAL A 156 15.24 11.43 2.56
C VAL A 156 16.25 10.84 3.54
N GLU A 157 16.72 11.65 4.49
CA GLU A 157 17.69 11.25 5.50
C GLU A 157 17.15 10.12 6.38
N SER A 158 15.89 10.24 6.84
CA SER A 158 15.25 9.24 7.67
C SER A 158 15.02 7.93 6.92
N LEU A 159 14.51 7.98 5.68
CA LEU A 159 14.33 6.77 4.88
C LEU A 159 15.66 6.05 4.61
N VAL A 160 16.73 6.79 4.32
CA VAL A 160 18.08 6.20 4.18
C VAL A 160 18.50 5.48 5.47
N GLN A 161 18.30 6.08 6.64
CA GLN A 161 18.61 5.45 7.93
C GLN A 161 17.78 4.19 8.17
N MET A 162 16.48 4.21 7.83
CA MET A 162 15.62 3.01 7.92
C MET A 162 16.12 1.88 7.02
N LEU A 163 16.49 2.18 5.77
CA LEU A 163 17.03 1.19 4.83
C LEU A 163 18.34 0.56 5.36
N GLU A 164 19.19 1.32 6.03
CA GLU A 164 20.45 0.83 6.61
C GLU A 164 20.22 -0.02 7.88
N ALA A 165 19.31 0.42 8.75
CA ALA A 165 19.09 -0.17 10.07
C ALA A 165 18.12 -1.36 10.06
N GLU A 166 17.07 -1.31 9.24
CA GLU A 166 15.91 -2.21 9.40
C GLU A 166 15.78 -3.22 8.24
N PHE A 167 16.31 -2.93 7.06
CA PHE A 167 16.14 -3.81 5.89
C PHE A 167 17.20 -4.92 5.88
N ARG A 168 16.79 -6.07 6.43
CA ARG A 168 17.57 -7.31 6.53
C ARG A 168 17.30 -8.23 5.33
N GLU A 169 17.96 -9.39 5.32
CA GLU A 169 17.69 -10.42 4.31
C GLU A 169 16.26 -10.92 4.43
N GLY A 170 15.63 -11.20 3.28
CA GLY A 170 14.23 -11.57 3.19
C GLY A 170 13.43 -10.58 2.34
N LEU A 171 12.12 -10.53 2.61
CA LEU A 171 11.14 -9.72 1.90
C LEU A 171 10.57 -8.70 2.88
N THR A 172 10.69 -7.41 2.56
CA THR A 172 10.10 -6.32 3.35
C THR A 172 9.08 -5.56 2.51
N GLU A 173 7.94 -5.21 3.10
CA GLU A 173 6.96 -4.26 2.55
C GLU A 173 7.12 -2.92 3.28
N LEU A 174 7.58 -1.89 2.58
CA LEU A 174 7.53 -0.51 3.03
C LEU A 174 6.19 0.11 2.60
N SER A 175 5.29 0.40 3.53
CA SER A 175 4.09 1.20 3.22
C SER A 175 4.43 2.68 3.17
N CYS A 176 3.72 3.40 2.29
CA CYS A 176 3.82 4.84 2.11
C CYS A 176 2.49 5.40 1.56
N HIS A 177 2.32 6.71 1.57
CA HIS A 177 1.10 7.43 1.20
C HIS A 177 1.38 8.60 0.25
N PRO A 178 2.18 8.44 -0.82
CA PRO A 178 2.51 9.54 -1.73
C PRO A 178 1.27 10.08 -2.42
N GLY A 179 1.18 11.40 -2.55
CA GLY A 179 0.00 12.04 -3.11
C GLY A 179 0.11 13.54 -3.14
N TYR A 180 -0.74 14.17 -3.94
CA TYR A 180 -0.95 15.61 -3.91
C TYR A 180 -2.21 15.94 -3.11
N VAL A 181 -2.14 17.04 -2.36
CA VAL A 181 -3.30 17.55 -1.65
C VAL A 181 -4.26 18.19 -2.65
N GLU A 182 -5.52 17.78 -2.61
CA GLU A 182 -6.59 18.40 -3.40
C GLU A 182 -7.60 19.09 -2.48
N PRO A 183 -8.10 20.29 -2.83
CA PRO A 183 -9.08 20.99 -2.00
C PRO A 183 -10.35 20.20 -1.70
N ASP A 184 -10.73 19.30 -2.61
CA ASP A 184 -11.98 18.53 -2.54
C ASP A 184 -11.81 17.16 -1.86
N PHE A 185 -10.61 16.83 -1.38
CA PHE A 185 -10.32 15.60 -0.64
C PHE A 185 -9.76 15.96 0.74
N LEU A 186 -10.62 15.87 1.76
CA LEU A 186 -10.24 16.12 3.14
C LEU A 186 -9.63 14.84 3.72
N SER A 187 -8.35 14.90 4.06
CA SER A 187 -7.64 13.85 4.80
C SER A 187 -6.85 14.50 5.92
N THR A 188 -6.75 13.82 7.06
CA THR A 188 -5.89 14.24 8.17
C THR A 188 -4.42 14.12 7.80
N TYR A 189 -4.08 13.20 6.90
CA TYR A 189 -2.74 13.01 6.33
C TYR A 189 -2.65 13.74 4.99
N ALA A 190 -2.10 14.96 4.99
CA ALA A 190 -2.17 15.90 3.86
C ALA A 190 -0.79 16.29 3.36
N ILE A 191 -0.13 17.27 4.00
CA ILE A 191 1.18 17.78 3.58
C ILE A 191 2.26 16.69 3.60
N GLU A 192 2.06 15.67 4.44
CA GLU A 192 2.89 14.49 4.57
C GLU A 192 2.93 13.70 3.25
N ARG A 193 1.82 13.62 2.52
CA ARG A 193 1.74 12.90 1.24
C ARG A 193 2.68 13.47 0.19
N GLU A 194 2.78 14.81 0.14
CA GLU A 194 3.68 15.49 -0.79
C GLU A 194 5.15 15.36 -0.35
N ALA A 195 5.41 15.38 0.96
CA ALA A 195 6.75 15.14 1.51
C ALA A 195 7.22 13.69 1.24
N GLU A 196 6.36 12.70 1.44
CA GLU A 196 6.64 11.31 1.09
C GLU A 196 6.92 11.16 -0.40
N LEU A 197 6.09 11.76 -1.27
CA LEU A 197 6.30 11.74 -2.72
C LEU A 197 7.69 12.29 -3.10
N GLN A 198 8.09 13.42 -2.51
CA GLN A 198 9.42 13.99 -2.75
C GLN A 198 10.54 13.05 -2.31
N THR A 199 10.41 12.43 -1.14
CA THR A 199 11.38 11.47 -0.62
C THR A 199 11.48 10.24 -1.50
N LEU A 200 10.36 9.63 -1.89
CA LEU A 200 10.31 8.44 -2.74
C LEU A 200 10.85 8.69 -4.16
N CYS A 201 10.74 9.92 -4.66
CA CYS A 201 11.29 10.34 -5.95
C CYS A 201 12.78 10.74 -5.89
N SER A 202 13.39 10.78 -4.71
CA SER A 202 14.77 11.22 -4.52
C SER A 202 15.80 10.28 -5.16
N SER A 203 16.75 10.84 -5.91
CA SER A 203 17.89 10.08 -6.45
C SER A 203 18.80 9.54 -5.35
N ILE A 204 18.81 10.16 -4.16
CA ILE A 204 19.60 9.70 -3.01
C ILE A 204 19.06 8.35 -2.51
N VAL A 205 17.73 8.23 -2.37
CA VAL A 205 17.08 6.97 -1.95
C VAL A 205 17.35 5.86 -2.97
N LYS A 206 17.20 6.16 -4.27
CA LYS A 206 17.53 5.21 -5.35
C LYS A 206 18.97 4.72 -5.29
N THR A 207 19.92 5.64 -5.10
CA THR A 207 21.34 5.31 -4.99
C THR A 207 21.60 4.44 -3.77
N LYS A 208 20.98 4.78 -2.63
CA LYS A 208 21.12 4.02 -1.39
C LYS A 208 20.60 2.59 -1.49
N LEU A 209 19.46 2.37 -2.16
CA LEU A 209 18.93 1.01 -2.41
C LEU A 209 19.94 0.14 -3.18
N VAL A 210 20.60 0.71 -4.20
CA VAL A 210 21.64 0.02 -4.97
C VAL A 210 22.88 -0.27 -4.12
N GLU A 211 23.36 0.72 -3.35
CA GLU A 211 24.50 0.54 -2.43
C GLU A 211 24.27 -0.58 -1.42
N LEU A 212 23.04 -0.67 -0.88
CA LEU A 212 22.65 -1.66 0.11
C LEU A 212 22.25 -3.01 -0.50
N GLN A 213 22.29 -3.13 -1.84
CA GLN A 213 21.87 -4.31 -2.59
C GLN A 213 20.44 -4.74 -2.24
N ILE A 214 19.55 -3.76 -2.05
CA ILE A 214 18.12 -3.99 -1.85
C ILE A 214 17.47 -4.00 -3.23
N GLN A 215 16.95 -5.16 -3.61
CA GLN A 215 16.24 -5.32 -4.88
C GLN A 215 14.78 -4.92 -4.69
N LEU A 216 14.33 -3.94 -5.46
CA LEU A 216 12.92 -3.58 -5.53
C LEU A 216 12.14 -4.63 -6.35
N ILE A 217 11.00 -5.05 -5.82
CA ILE A 217 10.06 -5.99 -6.45
C ILE A 217 8.62 -5.55 -6.18
N GLY A 218 7.65 -6.04 -6.93
CA GLY A 218 6.24 -5.96 -6.57
C GLY A 218 5.73 -7.27 -5.96
N PHE A 219 4.45 -7.28 -5.59
CA PHE A 219 3.76 -8.51 -5.15
C PHE A 219 3.57 -9.52 -6.29
N ARG A 220 3.58 -9.11 -7.56
CA ARG A 220 3.49 -10.02 -8.72
C ARG A 220 4.68 -10.98 -8.78
N GLU A 221 5.85 -10.53 -8.34
CA GLU A 221 7.10 -11.28 -8.36
C GLU A 221 7.35 -12.08 -7.07
N LEU A 222 6.40 -12.07 -6.12
CA LEU A 222 6.59 -12.63 -4.77
C LEU A 222 6.93 -14.13 -4.80
N ASP A 223 6.17 -14.93 -5.53
CA ASP A 223 6.37 -16.39 -5.61
C ASP A 223 7.74 -16.74 -6.21
N ASP A 224 8.16 -16.00 -7.25
CA ASP A 224 9.47 -16.17 -7.89
C ASP A 224 10.61 -15.80 -6.92
N CYS A 225 10.44 -14.74 -6.12
CA CYS A 225 11.43 -14.33 -5.13
C CYS A 225 11.54 -15.32 -3.97
N LEU A 226 10.41 -15.87 -3.50
CA LEU A 226 10.39 -16.89 -2.45
C LEU A 226 11.13 -18.16 -2.86
N ALA A 227 11.00 -18.58 -4.12
CA ALA A 227 11.74 -19.74 -4.64
C ALA A 227 13.28 -19.53 -4.65
N ASN A 228 13.75 -18.28 -4.60
CA ASN A 228 15.17 -17.92 -4.64
C ASN A 228 15.76 -17.63 -3.24
N LEU A 229 14.95 -17.58 -2.18
CA LEU A 229 15.45 -17.41 -0.82
C LEU A 229 15.95 -18.76 -0.24
N PRO A 230 17.05 -18.78 0.52
CA PRO A 230 17.47 -19.99 1.23
C PRO A 230 16.41 -20.38 2.26
N GLY A 231 16.03 -21.68 2.26
CA GLY A 231 15.06 -22.25 3.19
C GLY A 231 15.58 -22.47 4.60
#